data_AF-A0A815N4Q8-F1
#
_entry.id   AF-A0A815N4Q8-F1
#
_cell.length_a   1.000
_cell.length_b   1.000
_cell.length_c   1.000
_cell.angle_alpha   90.00
_cell.angle_beta   90.00
_cell.angle_gamma   90.00
#
_symmetry.space_group_name_H-M   'P 1'
#
loop_
_entity.id
_entity.type
_entity.pdbx_description
1 polymer ?
#
loop_
_entity_poly.entity_id
_entity_poly.type
_entity_poly.pdbx_seq_one_letter_code
_entity_poly.pdbx_strand_id
1 'polypeptide(L)'
;MKQQTIPEQNNQQEIDVNSQQENIDPLNKIDDYLASVTDSPSDIKQVDEDFQEDDDDKVPLTPGMEHANTVYHHAMKLINGTINRQYEMAYKLFKKAADLGHIGAKEELAFGHLMGVYLPMDFQRAKAYFDEGIAIGSPQSHYGIYLMNSVGLIANASISKALVHLTLAAGDRYHLAQMALAYRYWRSINVAYNCESALMFYQQVATHVASKISTASGQLVQRIRLHDEEQHPTQNNIMLDNNLLQYYQLLADRGDPQAQYGLGQLYYIRDTAFDKALYYFRLAAEKGNTNALAYLGKLYSEKNDYIKQDNQTAIQFFQRAVEKGNPIGQAGLGLAYYHGAGVEKNYAKAFKLFQLSADQSYVEGQLMLGVMYSNGEGAKQDFKLAMKWFQAASQSGHVLAYYNLAQMHATGTGVLRS
;
A
#
# COMPACT_ATOMS: atom_id res chain seq x y z
N MET A 1 54.61 -74.30 -3.73
CA MET A 1 53.35 -74.84 -3.17
C MET A 1 52.60 -73.70 -2.50
N LYS A 2 51.40 -73.37 -3.02
CA LYS A 2 50.34 -72.48 -2.49
C LYS A 2 50.74 -71.01 -2.24
N GLN A 3 49.93 -69.98 -2.39
CA GLN A 3 48.57 -69.58 -2.83
C GLN A 3 48.62 -68.05 -2.56
N GLN A 4 48.09 -67.07 -3.30
CA GLN A 4 46.74 -66.79 -3.78
C GLN A 4 46.85 -65.36 -4.36
N THR A 5 46.26 -65.06 -5.52
CA THR A 5 46.01 -63.69 -5.99
C THR A 5 44.73 -63.66 -6.82
N ILE A 6 43.77 -62.84 -6.41
CA ILE A 6 42.61 -62.41 -7.20
C ILE A 6 42.64 -60.87 -7.20
N PRO A 7 42.59 -60.17 -8.35
CA PRO A 7 42.76 -58.72 -8.43
C PRO A 7 41.45 -57.92 -8.57
N GLU A 8 41.53 -56.69 -8.06
CA GLU A 8 40.96 -55.38 -8.46
C GLU A 8 39.65 -55.29 -9.26
N GLN A 9 38.70 -54.50 -8.73
CA GLN A 9 37.68 -53.80 -9.52
C GLN A 9 37.76 -52.29 -9.24
N ASN A 10 38.14 -51.56 -10.29
CA ASN A 10 38.02 -50.11 -10.47
C ASN A 10 36.54 -49.77 -10.76
N ASN A 11 35.98 -48.76 -10.10
CA ASN A 11 34.67 -48.21 -10.48
C ASN A 11 34.83 -46.72 -10.83
N GLN A 12 35.21 -46.48 -12.09
CA GLN A 12 34.96 -45.22 -12.80
C GLN A 12 33.77 -45.49 -13.73
N GLN A 13 32.69 -44.74 -13.55
CA GLN A 13 31.68 -44.55 -14.59
C GLN A 13 31.56 -43.04 -14.84
N GLU A 14 32.35 -42.58 -15.79
CA GLU A 14 31.89 -41.59 -16.77
C GLU A 14 30.72 -42.22 -17.53
N ILE A 15 29.59 -41.52 -17.58
CA ILE A 15 28.60 -41.69 -18.64
C ILE A 15 28.30 -40.30 -19.15
N ASP A 16 28.91 -39.97 -20.28
CA ASP A 16 28.43 -38.96 -21.20
C ASP A 16 27.77 -39.69 -22.39
N VAL A 17 26.99 -38.91 -23.12
CA VAL A 17 26.40 -39.13 -24.44
C VAL A 17 24.92 -39.53 -24.48
N ASN A 18 24.12 -38.48 -24.75
CA ASN A 18 22.84 -38.44 -25.47
C ASN A 18 21.57 -38.95 -24.77
N SER A 19 20.91 -38.05 -24.03
CA SER A 19 19.45 -37.96 -24.04
C SER A 19 19.03 -36.80 -24.97
N GLN A 20 18.30 -37.15 -26.03
CA GLN A 20 17.71 -36.21 -26.98
C GLN A 20 16.88 -35.16 -26.25
N GLN A 21 17.32 -33.90 -26.33
CA GLN A 21 16.47 -32.74 -26.12
C GLN A 21 15.49 -32.68 -27.29
N GLU A 22 14.25 -33.15 -27.08
CA GLU A 22 13.13 -32.70 -27.90
C GLU A 22 12.84 -31.25 -27.53
N ASN A 23 13.32 -30.37 -28.39
CA ASN A 23 13.08 -28.94 -28.41
C ASN A 23 11.60 -28.70 -28.78
N ILE A 24 10.70 -28.78 -27.79
CA ILE A 24 9.28 -28.46 -27.98
C ILE A 24 9.10 -26.96 -27.71
N ASP A 25 8.99 -26.22 -28.80
CA ASP A 25 8.81 -24.76 -28.85
C ASP A 25 7.59 -24.31 -28.01
N PRO A 26 7.75 -23.38 -27.04
CA PRO A 26 6.65 -22.80 -26.26
C PRO A 26 5.53 -22.18 -27.10
N LEU A 27 5.77 -21.89 -28.39
CA LEU A 27 4.76 -21.39 -29.32
C LEU A 27 3.63 -22.39 -29.62
N ASN A 28 3.89 -23.70 -29.68
CA ASN A 28 2.86 -24.68 -30.06
C ASN A 28 1.77 -24.86 -28.98
N LYS A 29 2.11 -24.67 -27.69
CA LYS A 29 1.10 -24.67 -26.61
C LYS A 29 0.16 -23.47 -26.66
N ILE A 30 0.58 -22.38 -27.31
CA ILE A 30 -0.23 -21.16 -27.43
C ILE A 30 -1.26 -21.34 -28.55
N ASP A 31 -0.88 -21.94 -29.67
CA ASP A 31 -1.81 -22.20 -30.78
C ASP A 31 -2.87 -23.25 -30.40
N ASP A 32 -2.50 -24.31 -29.68
CA ASP A 32 -3.44 -25.30 -29.13
C ASP A 32 -4.41 -24.68 -28.09
N TYR A 33 -3.91 -23.77 -27.25
CA TYR A 33 -4.74 -23.06 -26.28
C TYR A 33 -5.66 -22.04 -26.95
N LEU A 34 -5.18 -21.33 -27.97
CA LEU A 34 -5.97 -20.39 -28.77
C LEU A 34 -7.06 -21.09 -29.59
N ALA A 35 -6.83 -22.35 -29.99
CA ALA A 35 -7.81 -23.21 -30.64
C ALA A 35 -8.90 -23.72 -29.69
N SER A 36 -8.55 -24.03 -28.42
CA SER A 36 -9.54 -24.44 -27.41
C SER A 36 -10.53 -23.35 -26.99
N VAL A 37 -10.18 -22.08 -27.22
CA VAL A 37 -11.04 -20.91 -26.93
C VAL A 37 -11.93 -20.54 -28.14
N THR A 38 -11.60 -21.00 -29.36
CA THR A 38 -12.33 -20.67 -30.59
C THR A 38 -13.49 -21.59 -30.91
N ASP A 39 -13.51 -22.82 -30.39
CA ASP A 39 -14.51 -23.83 -30.76
C ASP A 39 -15.33 -24.31 -29.53
N SER A 40 -16.26 -23.49 -29.03
CA SER A 40 -17.55 -23.94 -28.46
C SER A 40 -18.34 -22.80 -27.80
N PRO A 41 -19.51 -22.41 -28.33
CA PRO A 41 -20.44 -21.46 -27.68
C PRO A 41 -21.21 -22.05 -26.47
N SER A 42 -21.03 -23.33 -26.14
CA SER A 42 -21.94 -24.07 -25.27
C SER A 42 -21.53 -24.20 -23.80
N ASP A 43 -20.28 -23.94 -23.44
CA ASP A 43 -19.81 -24.14 -22.05
C ASP A 43 -19.80 -22.86 -21.20
N ILE A 44 -20.33 -21.76 -21.74
CA ILE A 44 -20.38 -20.44 -21.09
C ILE A 44 -21.83 -20.14 -20.67
N LYS A 45 -22.44 -21.06 -19.93
CA LYS A 45 -23.69 -20.80 -19.19
C LYS A 45 -23.49 -21.11 -17.73
N GLN A 46 -22.66 -20.31 -17.10
CA GLN A 46 -22.72 -19.99 -15.68
C GLN A 46 -21.74 -18.85 -15.47
N VAL A 47 -22.12 -17.92 -14.60
CA VAL A 47 -21.33 -16.75 -14.18
C VAL A 47 -21.53 -15.52 -15.07
N ASP A 48 -22.59 -14.75 -14.75
CA ASP A 48 -22.44 -13.35 -14.33
C ASP A 48 -23.84 -12.79 -13.95
N GLU A 49 -24.09 -12.69 -12.64
CA GLU A 49 -25.21 -11.94 -12.06
C GLU A 49 -24.77 -10.57 -11.50
N ASP A 50 -23.50 -10.15 -11.67
CA ASP A 50 -22.93 -8.98 -10.97
C ASP A 50 -22.34 -7.89 -11.88
N PHE A 51 -22.93 -7.67 -13.07
CA PHE A 51 -22.69 -6.45 -13.87
C PHE A 51 -24.00 -5.98 -14.53
N GLN A 52 -24.86 -5.33 -13.75
CA GLN A 52 -25.93 -4.48 -14.29
C GLN A 52 -25.32 -3.10 -14.59
N GLU A 53 -24.85 -2.90 -15.82
CA GLU A 53 -24.87 -1.57 -16.42
C GLU A 53 -26.31 -1.28 -16.83
N ASP A 54 -26.83 -0.11 -16.42
CA ASP A 54 -28.21 0.33 -16.67
C ASP A 54 -28.59 0.10 -18.16
N ASP A 55 -29.51 -0.85 -18.37
CA ASP A 55 -29.96 -1.34 -19.68
C ASP A 55 -30.99 -0.40 -20.32
N ASP A 56 -30.56 0.55 -21.16
CA ASP A 56 -31.54 1.17 -22.07
C ASP A 56 -31.05 1.46 -23.51
N ASP A 57 -29.80 1.17 -23.89
CA ASP A 57 -29.34 1.42 -25.28
C ASP A 57 -28.30 0.39 -25.80
N LYS A 58 -28.50 -0.92 -25.59
CA LYS A 58 -27.64 -1.94 -26.23
C LYS A 58 -28.10 -2.21 -27.68
N VAL A 59 -27.36 -1.66 -28.64
CA VAL A 59 -27.39 -2.06 -30.06
C VAL A 59 -27.14 -3.57 -30.15
N PRO A 60 -27.97 -4.37 -30.87
CA PRO A 60 -27.81 -5.83 -30.90
C PRO A 60 -26.42 -6.22 -31.41
N LEU A 61 -25.63 -6.89 -30.55
CA LEU A 61 -24.28 -7.36 -30.88
C LEU A 61 -24.36 -8.47 -31.92
N THR A 62 -23.47 -8.41 -32.92
CA THR A 62 -23.28 -9.53 -33.84
C THR A 62 -22.51 -10.66 -33.14
N PRO A 63 -22.68 -11.94 -33.53
CA PRO A 63 -21.98 -13.06 -32.91
C PRO A 63 -20.45 -12.92 -32.89
N GLY A 64 -19.87 -12.18 -33.85
CA GLY A 64 -18.45 -11.86 -33.87
C GLY A 64 -18.01 -10.87 -32.78
N MET A 65 -18.88 -9.94 -32.38
CA MET A 65 -18.60 -8.95 -31.32
C MET A 65 -18.63 -9.58 -29.93
N GLU A 66 -19.54 -10.53 -29.69
CA GLU A 66 -19.56 -11.30 -28.44
C GLU A 66 -18.27 -12.11 -28.25
N HIS A 67 -17.79 -12.76 -29.31
CA HIS A 67 -16.51 -13.46 -29.29
C HIS A 67 -15.33 -12.51 -29.06
N ALA A 68 -15.37 -11.30 -29.61
CA ALA A 68 -14.33 -10.30 -29.38
C ALA A 68 -14.29 -9.83 -27.91
N ASN A 69 -15.45 -9.66 -27.28
CA ASN A 69 -15.57 -9.26 -25.87
C ASN A 69 -15.02 -10.34 -24.93
N THR A 70 -15.34 -11.61 -25.17
CA THR A 70 -14.83 -12.71 -24.32
C THR A 70 -13.31 -12.83 -24.38
N VAL A 71 -12.72 -12.72 -25.57
CA VAL A 71 -11.26 -12.71 -25.75
C VAL A 71 -10.63 -11.51 -25.03
N TYR A 72 -11.25 -10.34 -25.13
CA TYR A 72 -10.80 -9.13 -24.43
C TYR A 72 -10.84 -9.27 -22.90
N HIS A 73 -11.95 -9.76 -22.34
CA HIS A 73 -12.06 -9.99 -20.90
C HIS A 73 -11.03 -11.00 -20.38
N HIS A 74 -10.77 -12.06 -21.14
CA HIS A 74 -9.74 -13.03 -20.81
C HIS A 74 -8.35 -12.38 -20.80
N ALA A 75 -8.02 -11.55 -21.80
CA ALA A 75 -6.78 -10.79 -21.83
C ALA A 75 -6.64 -9.85 -20.62
N MET A 76 -7.72 -9.16 -20.26
CA MET A 76 -7.74 -8.25 -19.10
C MET A 76 -7.51 -8.98 -17.78
N LYS A 77 -8.03 -10.20 -17.63
CA LYS A 77 -7.79 -11.06 -16.44
C LYS A 77 -6.32 -11.43 -16.29
N LEU A 78 -5.62 -11.72 -17.40
CA LEU A 78 -4.19 -12.05 -17.39
C LEU A 78 -3.31 -10.86 -16.95
N ILE A 79 -3.70 -9.63 -17.29
CA ILE A 79 -2.96 -8.40 -16.91
C ILE A 79 -3.27 -7.98 -15.47
N ASN A 80 -4.53 -8.09 -15.04
CA ASN A 80 -4.97 -7.69 -13.71
C ASN A 80 -4.66 -8.74 -12.61
N GLY A 81 -4.14 -9.91 -12.98
CA GLY A 81 -3.69 -10.93 -12.04
C GLY A 81 -2.60 -10.44 -11.08
N THR A 82 -2.67 -10.88 -9.82
CA THR A 82 -1.71 -10.53 -8.75
C THR A 82 -0.46 -11.42 -8.75
N ILE A 83 -0.53 -12.62 -9.33
CA ILE A 83 0.56 -13.61 -9.34
C ILE A 83 0.77 -14.09 -10.79
N ASN A 84 2.00 -13.98 -11.31
CA ASN A 84 2.42 -14.39 -12.66
C ASN A 84 1.64 -13.72 -13.82
N ARG A 85 1.80 -12.40 -13.97
CA ARG A 85 1.22 -11.64 -15.10
C ARG A 85 1.84 -12.07 -16.43
N GLN A 86 1.01 -12.62 -17.31
CA GLN A 86 1.42 -13.11 -18.63
C GLN A 86 1.19 -12.03 -19.69
N TYR A 87 1.95 -10.94 -19.61
CA TYR A 87 1.79 -9.79 -20.49
C TYR A 87 1.91 -10.14 -21.97
N GLU A 88 2.89 -10.94 -22.36
CA GLU A 88 3.09 -11.32 -23.77
C GLU A 88 1.86 -12.06 -24.33
N MET A 89 1.28 -12.97 -23.55
CA MET A 89 0.08 -13.71 -23.92
C MET A 89 -1.15 -12.80 -23.99
N ALA A 90 -1.29 -11.87 -23.03
CA ALA A 90 -2.37 -10.90 -23.03
C ALA A 90 -2.34 -9.99 -24.27
N TYR A 91 -1.15 -9.51 -24.67
CA TYR A 91 -1.01 -8.68 -25.88
C TYR A 91 -1.27 -9.46 -27.19
N LYS A 92 -0.97 -10.77 -27.23
CA LYS A 92 -1.40 -11.63 -28.35
C LYS A 92 -2.93 -11.76 -28.41
N LEU A 93 -3.59 -11.91 -27.26
CA LEU A 93 -5.05 -11.95 -27.18
C LEU A 93 -5.69 -10.60 -27.53
N PHE A 94 -5.11 -9.48 -27.10
CA PHE A 94 -5.57 -8.16 -27.51
C PHE A 94 -5.46 -7.96 -29.01
N LYS A 95 -4.38 -8.44 -29.65
CA LYS A 95 -4.27 -8.43 -31.11
C LYS A 95 -5.42 -9.19 -31.77
N LYS A 96 -5.72 -10.40 -31.29
CA LYS A 96 -6.84 -11.21 -31.80
C LYS A 96 -8.19 -10.50 -31.60
N ALA A 97 -8.44 -9.91 -30.43
CA ALA A 97 -9.66 -9.14 -30.17
C ALA A 97 -9.75 -7.87 -31.03
N ALA A 98 -8.62 -7.20 -31.29
CA ALA A 98 -8.54 -6.03 -32.16
C ALA A 98 -8.79 -6.39 -33.63
N ASP A 99 -8.29 -7.53 -34.10
CA ASP A 99 -8.56 -8.07 -35.45
C ASP A 99 -10.06 -8.39 -35.63
N LEU A 100 -10.75 -8.78 -34.56
CA LEU A 100 -12.20 -8.95 -34.50
C LEU A 100 -12.98 -7.63 -34.37
N GLY A 101 -12.29 -6.49 -34.28
CA GLY A 101 -12.89 -5.16 -34.24
C GLY A 101 -13.17 -4.60 -32.84
N HIS A 102 -12.72 -5.24 -31.77
CA HIS A 102 -12.94 -4.74 -30.41
C HIS A 102 -12.16 -3.45 -30.14
N ILE A 103 -12.87 -2.37 -29.78
CA ILE A 103 -12.27 -1.03 -29.59
C ILE A 103 -11.36 -0.98 -28.37
N GLY A 104 -11.80 -1.47 -27.21
CA GLY A 104 -10.95 -1.50 -26.00
C GLY A 104 -9.62 -2.24 -26.21
N ALA A 105 -9.62 -3.37 -26.92
CA ALA A 105 -8.39 -4.08 -27.29
C ALA A 105 -7.46 -3.24 -28.20
N LYS A 106 -8.01 -2.53 -29.19
CA LYS A 106 -7.24 -1.60 -30.03
C LYS A 106 -6.62 -0.48 -29.22
N GLU A 107 -7.33 0.05 -28.22
CA GLU A 107 -6.81 1.08 -27.32
C GLU A 107 -5.67 0.56 -26.44
N GLU A 108 -5.79 -0.64 -25.88
CA GLU A 108 -4.70 -1.27 -25.11
C GLU A 108 -3.46 -1.52 -25.98
N LEU A 109 -3.65 -1.96 -27.24
CA LEU A 109 -2.55 -2.06 -28.21
C LEU A 109 -1.96 -0.70 -28.56
N ALA A 110 -2.78 0.34 -28.68
CA ALA A 110 -2.34 1.71 -28.95
C ALA A 110 -1.47 2.24 -27.83
N PHE A 111 -1.86 2.05 -26.57
CA PHE A 111 -1.02 2.38 -25.41
C PHE A 111 0.27 1.53 -25.37
N GLY A 112 0.19 0.24 -25.72
CA GLY A 112 1.37 -0.62 -25.86
C GLY A 112 2.38 -0.08 -26.88
N HIS A 113 1.92 0.31 -28.08
CA HIS A 113 2.74 0.95 -29.11
C HIS A 113 3.22 2.35 -28.73
N LEU A 114 2.45 3.11 -27.96
CA LEU A 114 2.82 4.44 -27.47
C LEU A 114 3.95 4.37 -26.44
N MET A 115 3.89 3.41 -25.52
CA MET A 115 4.83 3.25 -24.40
C MET A 115 6.05 2.39 -24.77
N GLY A 116 5.97 1.59 -25.84
CA GLY A 116 7.03 0.65 -26.22
C GLY A 116 7.16 -0.53 -25.26
N VAL A 117 6.07 -0.89 -24.57
CA VAL A 117 6.05 -1.91 -23.53
C VAL A 117 5.29 -3.12 -24.08
N TYR A 118 5.98 -4.26 -24.21
CA TYR A 118 5.52 -5.52 -24.84
C TYR A 118 5.21 -5.47 -26.34
N LEU A 119 5.14 -4.27 -26.93
CA LEU A 119 5.05 -4.02 -28.37
C LEU A 119 6.14 -3.04 -28.79
N PRO A 120 6.65 -3.14 -30.03
CA PRO A 120 7.57 -2.13 -30.56
C PRO A 120 6.88 -0.77 -30.65
N MET A 121 7.64 0.29 -30.37
CA MET A 121 7.13 1.65 -30.41
C MET A 121 6.72 2.04 -31.83
N ASP A 122 5.45 2.40 -32.02
CA ASP A 122 4.88 2.76 -33.32
C ASP A 122 3.77 3.81 -33.14
N PHE A 123 4.16 5.08 -33.20
CA PHE A 123 3.24 6.18 -32.96
C PHE A 123 2.15 6.28 -34.03
N GLN A 124 2.48 5.99 -35.30
CA GLN A 124 1.50 6.06 -36.38
C GLN A 124 0.40 5.02 -36.21
N ARG A 125 0.77 3.78 -35.86
CA ARG A 125 -0.19 2.72 -35.57
C ARG A 125 -1.00 3.03 -34.31
N ALA A 126 -0.37 3.55 -33.25
CA ALA A 126 -1.09 3.98 -32.04
C ALA A 126 -2.13 5.05 -32.36
N LYS A 127 -1.78 6.05 -33.18
CA LYS A 127 -2.71 7.10 -33.60
C LYS A 127 -3.89 6.53 -34.39
N ALA A 128 -3.66 5.60 -35.32
CA ALA A 128 -4.72 5.00 -36.11
C ALA A 128 -5.77 4.31 -35.21
N TYR A 129 -5.32 3.52 -34.24
CA TYR A 129 -6.21 2.88 -33.28
C TYR A 129 -6.98 3.88 -32.40
N PHE A 130 -6.33 4.96 -31.95
CA PHE A 130 -7.05 6.00 -31.21
C PHE A 130 -8.02 6.79 -32.09
N ASP A 131 -7.71 7.05 -33.36
CA ASP A 131 -8.63 7.72 -34.28
C ASP A 131 -9.90 6.88 -34.51
N GLU A 132 -9.75 5.55 -34.59
CA GLU A 132 -10.88 4.61 -34.66
C GLU A 132 -11.75 4.65 -33.40
N GLY A 133 -11.13 4.69 -32.21
CA GLY A 133 -11.88 4.82 -30.96
C GLY A 133 -12.55 6.18 -30.80
N ILE A 134 -11.93 7.27 -31.26
CA ILE A 134 -12.53 8.62 -31.30
C ILE A 134 -13.76 8.65 -32.21
N ALA A 135 -13.75 7.95 -33.34
CA ALA A 135 -14.90 7.88 -34.24
C ALA A 135 -16.16 7.31 -33.58
N ILE A 136 -15.98 6.52 -32.50
CA ILE A 136 -17.05 5.88 -31.71
C ILE A 136 -17.30 6.64 -30.40
N GLY A 137 -16.52 7.69 -30.11
CA GLY A 137 -16.64 8.50 -28.89
C GLY A 137 -15.96 7.90 -27.67
N SER A 138 -14.93 7.06 -27.84
CA SER A 138 -14.24 6.46 -26.71
C SER A 138 -13.37 7.47 -25.96
N PRO A 139 -13.55 7.63 -24.64
CA PRO A 139 -12.82 8.63 -23.87
C PRO A 139 -11.37 8.22 -23.59
N GLN A 140 -11.08 6.92 -23.57
CA GLN A 140 -9.73 6.39 -23.45
C GLN A 140 -8.89 6.77 -24.68
N SER A 141 -9.46 6.70 -25.88
CA SER A 141 -8.81 7.17 -27.11
C SER A 141 -8.55 8.68 -27.13
N HIS A 142 -9.51 9.49 -26.65
CA HIS A 142 -9.29 10.92 -26.46
C HIS A 142 -8.10 11.20 -25.52
N TYR A 143 -7.98 10.44 -24.42
CA TYR A 143 -6.84 10.56 -23.51
C TYR A 143 -5.51 10.17 -24.15
N GLY A 144 -5.48 9.12 -24.96
CA GLY A 144 -4.31 8.71 -25.74
C GLY A 144 -3.80 9.81 -26.68
N ILE A 145 -4.70 10.38 -27.50
CA ILE A 145 -4.36 11.51 -28.40
C ILE A 145 -3.96 12.76 -27.62
N TYR A 146 -4.54 13.00 -26.44
CA TYR A 146 -4.10 14.08 -25.55
C TYR A 146 -2.62 13.95 -25.18
N LEU A 147 -2.16 12.75 -24.79
CA LEU A 147 -0.75 12.52 -24.44
C LEU A 147 0.16 12.77 -25.65
N MET A 148 -0.24 12.26 -26.82
CA MET A 148 0.52 12.41 -28.07
C MET A 148 0.66 13.89 -28.48
N ASN A 149 -0.43 14.66 -28.39
CA ASN A 149 -0.42 16.09 -28.70
C ASN A 149 0.30 16.95 -27.65
N SER A 150 0.31 16.51 -26.39
CA SER A 150 1.01 17.21 -25.30
C SER A 150 2.52 17.16 -25.48
N VAL A 151 3.04 16.01 -25.90
CA VAL A 151 4.48 15.77 -26.10
C VAL A 151 4.93 16.13 -27.52
N GLY A 152 4.04 16.01 -28.50
CA GLY A 152 4.36 16.26 -29.91
C GLY A 152 4.98 15.07 -30.63
N LEU A 153 4.46 13.86 -30.39
CA LEU A 153 5.05 12.59 -30.88
C LEU A 153 4.84 12.30 -32.38
N ILE A 154 3.91 13.00 -33.05
CA ILE A 154 3.62 12.83 -34.50
C ILE A 154 3.59 14.18 -35.22
N ALA A 155 2.97 15.16 -34.60
CA ALA A 155 2.94 16.54 -35.05
C ALA A 155 3.48 17.44 -33.94
N ASN A 156 3.75 18.70 -34.27
CA ASN A 156 4.19 19.68 -33.29
C ASN A 156 3.26 19.70 -32.07
N ALA A 157 3.86 19.73 -30.88
CA ALA A 157 3.13 19.78 -29.63
C ALA A 157 2.13 20.95 -29.65
N SER A 158 0.88 20.65 -29.32
CA SER A 158 -0.20 21.62 -29.35
C SER A 158 -0.99 21.51 -28.05
N ILE A 159 -0.69 22.44 -27.15
CA ILE A 159 -1.35 22.53 -25.84
C ILE A 159 -2.86 22.67 -25.97
N SER A 160 -3.33 23.47 -26.93
CA SER A 160 -4.76 23.70 -27.16
C SER A 160 -5.47 22.45 -27.64
N LYS A 161 -4.91 21.72 -28.62
CA LYS A 161 -5.49 20.45 -29.09
C LYS A 161 -5.48 19.41 -27.98
N ALA A 162 -4.37 19.30 -27.27
CA ALA A 162 -4.24 18.41 -26.12
C ALA A 162 -5.34 18.70 -25.08
N LEU A 163 -5.54 19.96 -24.71
CA LEU A 163 -6.55 20.35 -23.73
C LEU A 163 -7.97 19.97 -24.17
N VAL A 164 -8.32 20.17 -25.44
CA VAL A 164 -9.64 19.77 -25.97
C VAL A 164 -9.87 18.27 -25.79
N HIS A 165 -8.91 17.44 -26.22
CA HIS A 165 -9.02 15.98 -26.07
C HIS A 165 -9.08 15.56 -24.59
N LEU A 166 -8.32 16.23 -23.71
CA LEU A 166 -8.37 15.96 -22.27
C LEU A 166 -9.73 16.31 -21.67
N THR A 167 -10.33 17.43 -22.07
CA THR A 167 -11.66 17.84 -21.58
C THR A 167 -12.76 16.90 -22.03
N LEU A 168 -12.68 16.40 -23.28
CA LEU A 168 -13.63 15.41 -23.80
C LEU A 168 -13.52 14.10 -23.00
N ALA A 169 -12.30 13.57 -22.84
CA ALA A 169 -12.06 12.36 -22.05
C ALA A 169 -12.53 12.49 -20.58
N ALA A 170 -12.33 13.66 -19.96
CA ALA A 170 -12.77 13.91 -18.59
C ALA A 170 -14.30 14.03 -18.45
N GLY A 171 -14.98 14.56 -19.48
CA GLY A 171 -16.43 14.67 -19.54
C GLY A 171 -17.12 13.30 -19.56
N ASP A 172 -16.56 12.37 -20.33
CA ASP A 172 -17.04 10.99 -20.48
C ASP A 172 -16.57 10.06 -19.34
N ARG A 173 -16.27 10.63 -18.16
CA ARG A 173 -15.91 9.92 -16.92
C ARG A 173 -14.68 9.02 -17.00
N TYR A 174 -13.75 9.29 -17.91
CA TYR A 174 -12.46 8.60 -17.87
C TYR A 174 -11.61 9.12 -16.71
N HIS A 175 -11.53 8.30 -15.65
CA HIS A 175 -10.93 8.66 -14.37
C HIS A 175 -9.50 9.21 -14.48
N LEU A 176 -8.63 8.68 -15.36
CA LEU A 176 -7.28 9.23 -15.56
C LEU A 176 -7.32 10.64 -16.17
N ALA A 177 -8.24 10.90 -17.10
CA ALA A 177 -8.43 12.24 -17.65
C ALA A 177 -8.99 13.21 -16.61
N GLN A 178 -9.94 12.77 -15.78
CA GLN A 178 -10.48 13.56 -14.68
C GLN A 178 -9.39 13.94 -13.67
N MET A 179 -8.54 12.98 -13.27
CA MET A 179 -7.39 13.27 -12.40
C MET A 179 -6.42 14.27 -13.04
N ALA A 180 -6.05 14.06 -14.31
CA ALA A 180 -5.13 14.94 -15.01
C ALA A 180 -5.69 16.36 -15.18
N LEU A 181 -6.99 16.49 -15.48
CA LEU A 181 -7.66 17.79 -15.62
C LEU A 181 -7.83 18.49 -14.25
N ALA A 182 -8.17 17.74 -13.20
CA ALA A 182 -8.25 18.25 -11.83
C ALA A 182 -6.91 18.84 -11.37
N TYR A 183 -5.81 18.13 -11.61
CA TYR A 183 -4.47 18.60 -11.29
C TYR A 183 -4.12 19.89 -12.03
N ARG A 184 -4.51 19.99 -13.31
CA ARG A 184 -4.30 21.20 -14.12
C ARG A 184 -5.09 22.40 -13.58
N TYR A 185 -6.35 22.21 -13.17
CA TYR A 185 -7.15 23.26 -12.51
C TYR A 185 -6.55 23.69 -11.17
N TRP A 186 -6.04 22.75 -10.38
CA TRP A 186 -5.41 23.05 -9.09
C TRP A 186 -4.06 23.74 -9.23
N ARG A 187 -3.25 23.39 -10.23
CA ARG A 187 -1.92 23.97 -10.44
C ARG A 187 -1.90 25.16 -11.41
N SER A 188 -3.05 25.54 -11.97
CA SER A 188 -3.16 26.57 -13.00
C SER A 188 -2.29 26.28 -14.24
N ILE A 189 -2.24 25.02 -14.69
CA ILE A 189 -1.42 24.60 -15.84
C ILE A 189 -2.30 24.49 -17.09
N ASN A 190 -2.13 25.44 -18.01
CA ASN A 190 -2.87 25.55 -19.28
C ASN A 190 -4.40 25.78 -19.14
N VAL A 191 -4.90 25.88 -17.91
CA VAL A 191 -6.28 26.25 -17.56
C VAL A 191 -6.23 27.25 -16.40
N ALA A 192 -7.26 28.10 -16.29
CA ALA A 192 -7.39 29.02 -15.17
C ALA A 192 -7.55 28.25 -13.85
N TYR A 193 -6.94 28.76 -12.78
CA TYR A 193 -7.06 28.16 -11.46
C TYR A 193 -8.53 28.07 -11.02
N ASN A 194 -8.98 26.88 -10.66
CA ASN A 194 -10.33 26.66 -10.14
C ASN A 194 -10.35 25.49 -9.15
N CYS A 195 -10.45 25.81 -7.86
CA CYS A 195 -10.53 24.83 -6.78
C CYS A 195 -11.78 23.95 -6.86
N GLU A 196 -12.92 24.54 -7.18
CA GLU A 196 -14.21 23.84 -7.16
C GLU A 196 -14.25 22.77 -8.25
N SER A 197 -13.81 23.14 -9.47
CA SER A 197 -13.69 22.18 -10.57
C SER A 197 -12.68 21.08 -10.27
N ALA A 198 -11.52 21.42 -9.70
CA ALA A 198 -10.52 20.43 -9.30
C ALA A 198 -11.07 19.44 -8.25
N LEU A 199 -11.73 19.96 -7.22
CA LEU A 199 -12.32 19.14 -6.15
C LEU A 199 -13.42 18.23 -6.68
N MET A 200 -14.30 18.74 -7.55
CA MET A 200 -15.38 17.97 -8.16
C MET A 200 -14.83 16.75 -8.91
N PHE A 201 -13.83 16.93 -9.78
CA PHE A 201 -13.23 15.82 -10.52
C PHE A 201 -12.51 14.83 -9.59
N TYR A 202 -11.76 15.31 -8.58
CA TYR A 202 -11.14 14.41 -7.62
C TYR A 202 -12.16 13.61 -6.80
N GLN A 203 -13.29 14.21 -6.42
CA GLN A 203 -14.37 13.51 -5.73
C GLN A 203 -14.99 12.42 -6.60
N GLN A 204 -15.26 12.70 -7.87
CA GLN A 204 -15.79 11.71 -8.82
C GLN A 204 -14.85 10.50 -8.98
N VAL A 205 -13.55 10.74 -9.08
CA VAL A 205 -12.57 9.66 -9.17
C VAL A 205 -12.50 8.89 -7.85
N ALA A 206 -12.49 9.59 -6.71
CA ALA A 206 -12.42 8.96 -5.40
C ALA A 206 -13.65 8.08 -5.12
N THR A 207 -14.86 8.51 -5.50
CA THR A 207 -16.08 7.70 -5.34
C THR A 207 -16.04 6.46 -6.23
N HIS A 208 -15.57 6.58 -7.47
CA HIS A 208 -15.40 5.45 -8.40
C HIS A 208 -14.36 4.43 -7.91
N VAL A 209 -13.24 4.88 -7.35
CA VAL A 209 -12.23 3.97 -6.77
C VAL A 209 -12.77 3.32 -5.49
N ALA A 210 -13.46 4.09 -4.65
CA ALA A 210 -14.04 3.59 -3.41
C ALA A 210 -15.11 2.51 -3.63
N SER A 211 -15.92 2.60 -4.70
CA SER A 211 -16.92 1.58 -5.02
C SER A 211 -16.32 0.26 -5.48
N LYS A 212 -15.12 0.29 -6.09
CA LYS A 212 -14.41 -0.92 -6.57
C LYS A 212 -13.69 -1.69 -5.46
N ILE A 213 -13.49 -1.09 -4.29
CA ILE A 213 -12.82 -1.74 -3.17
C ILE A 213 -13.88 -2.42 -2.31
N SER A 214 -14.02 -3.75 -2.45
CA SER A 214 -14.89 -4.54 -1.57
C SER A 214 -14.35 -4.57 -0.15
N THR A 215 -15.19 -4.18 0.81
CA THR A 215 -14.93 -4.20 2.26
C THR A 215 -14.88 -5.60 2.87
N ALA A 216 -15.04 -6.67 2.08
CA ALA A 216 -15.21 -8.03 2.58
C ALA A 216 -13.91 -8.81 2.85
N SER A 217 -12.74 -8.29 2.49
CA SER A 217 -11.49 -9.01 2.77
C SER A 217 -10.32 -8.07 2.99
N GLY A 218 -10.11 -7.67 4.26
CA GLY A 218 -8.82 -7.44 4.93
C GLY A 218 -7.64 -6.73 4.24
N GLN A 219 -7.77 -6.23 3.01
CA GLN A 219 -6.73 -5.48 2.34
C GLN A 219 -6.85 -4.04 2.85
N LEU A 220 -5.84 -3.67 3.64
CA LEU A 220 -5.58 -2.29 4.03
C LEU A 220 -5.80 -1.40 2.81
N VAL A 221 -6.79 -0.51 2.87
CA VAL A 221 -6.72 0.74 2.11
C VAL A 221 -5.63 1.57 2.77
N GLN A 222 -4.38 1.21 2.49
CA GLN A 222 -3.25 2.04 2.86
C GLN A 222 -3.33 3.25 1.94
N ARG A 223 -3.70 4.41 2.51
CA ARG A 223 -3.53 5.68 1.81
C ARG A 223 -2.07 5.76 1.39
N ILE A 224 -1.83 5.73 0.08
CA ILE A 224 -0.53 6.09 -0.47
C ILE A 224 -0.37 7.58 -0.16
N ARG A 225 0.45 7.91 0.85
CA ARG A 225 0.86 9.31 1.08
C ARG A 225 1.61 9.74 -0.17
N LEU A 226 1.16 10.83 -0.79
CA LEU A 226 1.90 11.45 -1.87
C LEU A 226 3.18 12.06 -1.27
N HIS A 227 4.30 11.93 -1.96
CA HIS A 227 5.61 12.43 -1.49
C HIS A 227 5.61 13.94 -1.21
N ASP A 228 4.71 14.70 -1.85
CA ASP A 228 4.50 16.13 -1.63
C ASP A 228 4.07 16.47 -0.19
N GLU A 229 3.55 15.51 0.59
CA GLU A 229 3.19 15.70 1.99
C GLU A 229 4.43 15.82 2.92
N GLU A 230 5.59 15.32 2.51
CA GLU A 230 6.83 15.39 3.31
C GLU A 230 7.55 16.75 3.18
N GLN A 231 7.25 17.54 2.13
CA GLN A 231 8.11 18.65 1.74
C GLN A 231 7.61 20.05 2.17
N HIS A 232 6.35 20.21 2.59
CA HIS A 232 5.79 21.54 2.88
C HIS A 232 4.91 21.60 4.15
N PRO A 233 5.49 21.89 5.33
CA PRO A 233 4.74 22.09 6.56
C PRO A 233 4.22 23.53 6.69
N THR A 234 3.56 24.08 5.66
CA THR A 234 3.06 25.46 5.69
C THR A 234 1.54 25.53 5.60
N GLN A 235 0.91 26.09 6.65
CA GLN A 235 -0.45 26.66 6.83
C GLN A 235 -1.69 25.99 6.18
N ASN A 236 -1.59 25.36 5.01
CA ASN A 236 -2.61 24.51 4.39
C ASN A 236 -2.86 23.19 5.17
N ASN A 237 -1.99 22.84 6.12
CA ASN A 237 -2.17 21.66 6.98
C ASN A 237 -3.42 21.73 7.85
N ILE A 238 -3.95 22.91 8.19
CA ILE A 238 -5.17 23.03 9.01
C ILE A 238 -6.40 22.55 8.22
N MET A 239 -6.44 22.78 6.90
CA MET A 239 -7.52 22.30 6.03
C MET A 239 -7.35 20.81 5.68
N LEU A 240 -6.10 20.37 5.45
CA LEU A 240 -5.79 18.95 5.22
C LEU A 240 -6.10 18.09 6.46
N ASP A 241 -5.87 18.65 7.64
CA ASP A 241 -6.22 18.08 8.94
C ASP A 241 -7.74 17.87 9.13
N ASN A 242 -8.57 18.78 8.63
CA ASN A 242 -10.02 18.65 8.73
C ASN A 242 -10.56 17.59 7.78
N ASN A 243 -10.01 17.51 6.56
CA ASN A 243 -10.36 16.45 5.61
C ASN A 243 -9.87 15.07 6.10
N LEU A 244 -8.69 15.02 6.70
CA LEU A 244 -8.14 13.81 7.31
C LEU A 244 -8.99 13.37 8.51
N LEU A 245 -9.42 14.31 9.36
CA LEU A 245 -10.32 14.05 10.48
C LEU A 245 -11.67 13.49 9.97
N GLN A 246 -12.27 14.12 8.96
CA GLN A 246 -13.53 13.66 8.36
C GLN A 246 -13.41 12.27 7.73
N TYR A 247 -12.28 11.99 7.07
CA TYR A 247 -12.00 10.68 6.50
C TYR A 247 -11.87 9.60 7.59
N TYR A 248 -11.07 9.87 8.64
CA TYR A 248 -10.94 8.95 9.76
C TYR A 248 -12.25 8.80 10.54
N GLN A 249 -13.08 9.84 10.63
CA GLN A 249 -14.43 9.77 11.19
C GLN A 249 -15.31 8.82 10.37
N LEU A 250 -15.37 9.00 9.04
CA LEU A 250 -16.14 8.11 8.17
C LEU A 250 -15.71 6.64 8.31
N LEU A 251 -14.40 6.37 8.33
CA LEU A 251 -13.88 5.02 8.52
C LEU A 251 -14.16 4.48 9.94
N ALA A 252 -14.05 5.32 10.95
CA ALA A 252 -14.36 4.95 12.33
C ALA A 252 -15.85 4.63 12.53
N ASP A 253 -16.73 5.38 11.87
CA ASP A 253 -18.19 5.18 11.86
C ASP A 253 -18.56 3.88 11.12
N ARG A 254 -17.84 3.55 10.05
CA ARG A 254 -17.91 2.24 9.37
C ARG A 254 -17.32 1.11 10.20
N GLY A 255 -16.65 1.44 11.30
CA GLY A 255 -16.21 0.48 12.28
C GLY A 255 -14.78 -0.03 12.12
N ASP A 256 -13.93 0.63 11.33
CA ASP A 256 -12.52 0.24 11.20
C ASP A 256 -11.76 0.49 12.53
N PRO A 257 -11.24 -0.57 13.20
CA PRO A 257 -10.52 -0.44 14.47
C PRO A 257 -9.22 0.37 14.36
N GLN A 258 -8.57 0.42 13.19
CA GLN A 258 -7.36 1.22 13.00
C GLN A 258 -7.69 2.70 12.81
N ALA A 259 -8.73 3.01 12.04
CA ALA A 259 -9.22 4.37 11.91
C ALA A 259 -9.70 4.95 13.26
N GLN A 260 -10.41 4.13 14.06
CA GLN A 260 -10.81 4.50 15.42
C GLN A 260 -9.59 4.82 16.30
N TYR A 261 -8.57 3.97 16.27
CA TYR A 261 -7.30 4.23 16.96
C TYR A 261 -6.61 5.52 16.48
N GLY A 262 -6.46 5.69 15.16
CA GLY A 262 -5.82 6.88 14.58
C GLY A 262 -6.56 8.16 14.93
N LEU A 263 -7.89 8.13 14.90
CA LEU A 263 -8.73 9.25 15.32
C LEU A 263 -8.59 9.55 16.82
N GLY A 264 -8.48 8.51 17.65
CA GLY A 264 -8.16 8.63 19.07
C GLY A 264 -6.81 9.33 19.29
N GLN A 265 -5.77 8.97 18.54
CA GLN A 265 -4.46 9.63 18.61
C GLN A 265 -4.52 11.10 18.17
N LEU A 266 -5.27 11.42 17.11
CA LEU A 266 -5.44 12.80 16.65
C LEU A 266 -6.09 13.67 17.73
N TYR A 267 -7.15 13.16 18.39
CA TYR A 267 -7.78 13.87 19.50
C TYR A 267 -6.87 13.98 20.73
N TYR A 268 -6.04 12.96 20.99
CA TYR A 268 -5.05 12.97 22.07
C TYR A 268 -3.96 14.03 21.84
N ILE A 269 -3.40 14.11 20.63
CA ILE A 269 -2.36 15.09 20.28
C ILE A 269 -2.88 16.53 20.32
N ARG A 270 -4.14 16.73 19.94
CA ARG A 270 -4.76 18.07 19.91
C ARG A 270 -5.04 18.64 21.29
N ASP A 271 -4.90 17.87 22.38
CA ASP A 271 -5.02 18.30 23.78
C ASP A 271 -6.36 18.97 24.16
N THR A 272 -7.34 19.00 23.25
CA THR A 272 -8.62 19.70 23.43
C THR A 272 -9.82 18.76 23.59
N ALA A 273 -9.64 17.44 23.49
CA ALA A 273 -10.76 16.48 23.50
C ALA A 273 -10.38 15.07 23.98
N PHE A 274 -9.88 14.95 25.21
CA PHE A 274 -9.53 13.65 25.81
C PHE A 274 -10.72 12.70 25.92
N ASP A 275 -11.93 13.22 26.11
CA ASP A 275 -13.17 12.44 26.17
C ASP A 275 -13.45 11.74 24.84
N LYS A 276 -13.21 12.43 23.70
CA LYS A 276 -13.31 11.82 22.37
C LYS A 276 -12.19 10.81 22.13
N ALA A 277 -10.96 11.13 22.53
CA ALA A 277 -9.84 10.19 22.45
C ALA A 277 -10.14 8.90 23.22
N LEU A 278 -10.62 9.02 24.46
CA LEU A 278 -11.03 7.89 25.30
C LEU A 278 -12.15 7.07 24.63
N TYR A 279 -13.17 7.73 24.08
CA TYR A 279 -14.27 7.07 23.38
C TYR A 279 -13.76 6.22 22.20
N TYR A 280 -12.97 6.81 21.30
CA TYR A 280 -12.47 6.09 20.14
C TYR A 280 -11.45 5.00 20.49
N PHE A 281 -10.60 5.21 21.49
CA PHE A 281 -9.70 4.16 21.96
C PHE A 281 -10.46 2.99 22.59
N ARG A 282 -11.55 3.23 23.33
CA ARG A 282 -12.41 2.14 23.85
C ARG A 282 -13.05 1.35 22.71
N LEU A 283 -13.62 2.04 21.74
CA LEU A 283 -14.25 1.42 20.57
C LEU A 283 -13.25 0.54 19.79
N ALA A 284 -12.04 1.06 19.55
CA ALA A 284 -10.96 0.32 18.90
C ALA A 284 -10.50 -0.88 19.73
N ALA A 285 -10.37 -0.72 21.06
CA ALA A 285 -9.94 -1.75 21.98
C ALA A 285 -10.95 -2.90 22.10
N GLU A 286 -12.26 -2.61 22.10
CA GLU A 286 -13.34 -3.60 22.06
C GLU A 286 -13.25 -4.48 20.82
N LYS A 287 -12.89 -3.89 19.67
CA LYS A 287 -12.64 -4.61 18.42
C LYS A 287 -11.26 -5.28 18.36
N GLY A 288 -10.51 -5.24 19.45
CA GLY A 288 -9.27 -5.98 19.63
C GLY A 288 -7.99 -5.24 19.23
N ASN A 289 -8.06 -3.94 18.91
CA ASN A 289 -6.88 -3.13 18.59
C ASN A 289 -5.93 -3.05 19.81
N THR A 290 -4.70 -3.55 19.63
CA THR A 290 -3.71 -3.67 20.70
C THR A 290 -3.07 -2.34 21.07
N ASN A 291 -2.88 -1.44 20.10
CA ASN A 291 -2.36 -0.10 20.33
C ASN A 291 -3.36 0.71 21.15
N ALA A 292 -4.65 0.62 20.81
CA ALA A 292 -5.71 1.30 21.56
C ALA A 292 -5.74 0.86 23.03
N LEU A 293 -5.56 -0.44 23.33
CA LEU A 293 -5.42 -0.93 24.71
C LEU A 293 -4.25 -0.27 25.45
N ALA A 294 -3.08 -0.16 24.80
CA ALA A 294 -1.92 0.47 25.41
C ALA A 294 -2.13 1.98 25.65
N TYR A 295 -2.76 2.68 24.72
CA TYR A 295 -3.09 4.11 24.88
C TYR A 295 -4.16 4.36 25.95
N LEU A 296 -5.13 3.46 26.11
CA LEU A 296 -6.05 3.50 27.26
C LEU A 296 -5.29 3.37 28.58
N GLY A 297 -4.37 2.41 28.66
CA GLY A 297 -3.49 2.26 29.83
C GLY A 297 -2.73 3.55 30.13
N LYS A 298 -2.16 4.18 29.10
CA LYS A 298 -1.46 5.47 29.23
C LYS A 298 -2.37 6.58 29.75
N LEU A 299 -3.56 6.75 29.17
CA LEU A 299 -4.55 7.75 29.58
C LEU A 299 -4.95 7.63 31.05
N TYR A 300 -5.11 6.40 31.56
CA TYR A 300 -5.45 6.17 32.97
C TYR A 300 -4.25 6.36 33.92
N SER A 301 -3.03 6.16 33.41
CA SER A 301 -1.80 6.36 34.19
C SER A 301 -1.42 7.82 34.35
N GLU A 302 -1.81 8.68 33.39
CA GLU A 302 -1.52 10.10 33.39
C GLU A 302 -2.60 10.87 34.17
N LYS A 303 -2.18 11.88 34.94
CA LYS A 303 -3.13 12.81 35.55
C LYS A 303 -3.53 13.84 34.50
N ASN A 304 -4.82 13.94 34.22
CA ASN A 304 -5.37 14.93 33.32
C ASN A 304 -6.62 15.57 33.92
N ASP A 305 -7.01 16.75 33.44
CA ASP A 305 -8.16 17.50 33.97
C ASP A 305 -9.50 16.78 33.70
N TYR A 306 -9.54 15.93 32.68
CA TYR A 306 -10.73 15.23 32.21
C TYR A 306 -10.85 13.78 32.70
N ILE A 307 -9.73 13.12 33.00
CA ILE A 307 -9.71 11.71 33.41
C ILE A 307 -9.01 11.63 34.77
N LYS A 308 -9.74 11.13 35.77
CA LYS A 308 -9.14 10.83 37.08
C LYS A 308 -8.13 9.70 36.91
N GLN A 309 -6.89 9.96 37.33
CA GLN A 309 -5.82 8.99 37.33
C GLN A 309 -6.24 7.74 38.12
N ASP A 310 -6.10 6.58 37.49
CA ASP A 310 -6.36 5.27 38.08
C ASP A 310 -5.30 4.28 37.60
N ASN A 311 -4.26 4.14 38.43
CA ASN A 311 -3.15 3.24 38.13
C ASN A 311 -3.58 1.77 38.07
N GLN A 312 -4.61 1.35 38.83
CA GLN A 312 -5.07 -0.04 38.79
C GLN A 312 -5.73 -0.36 37.45
N THR A 313 -6.60 0.53 36.98
CA THR A 313 -7.24 0.41 35.66
C THR A 313 -6.19 0.48 34.54
N ALA A 314 -5.19 1.38 34.67
CA ALA A 314 -4.09 1.47 33.72
C ALA A 314 -3.32 0.14 33.58
N ILE A 315 -2.98 -0.49 34.71
CA ILE A 315 -2.28 -1.78 34.74
C ILE A 315 -3.08 -2.88 34.04
N GLN A 316 -4.40 -2.94 34.26
CA GLN A 316 -5.26 -3.94 33.60
C GLN A 316 -5.21 -3.79 32.07
N PHE A 317 -5.29 -2.56 31.56
CA PHE A 317 -5.16 -2.31 30.12
C PHE A 317 -3.78 -2.64 29.58
N PHE A 318 -2.72 -2.29 30.30
CA PHE A 318 -1.35 -2.64 29.91
C PHE A 318 -1.12 -4.15 29.91
N GLN A 319 -1.65 -4.89 30.89
CA GLN A 319 -1.58 -6.35 30.94
C GLN A 319 -2.25 -6.99 29.71
N ARG A 320 -3.48 -6.55 29.37
CA ARG A 320 -4.18 -7.01 28.17
C ARG A 320 -3.42 -6.67 26.87
N ALA A 321 -2.72 -5.53 26.84
CA ALA A 321 -1.88 -5.15 25.70
C ALA A 321 -0.62 -6.04 25.61
N VAL A 322 0.01 -6.35 26.74
CA VAL A 322 1.18 -7.24 26.85
C VAL A 322 0.84 -8.67 26.44
N GLU A 323 -0.33 -9.19 26.85
CA GLU A 323 -0.83 -10.52 26.44
C GLU A 323 -0.94 -10.65 24.92
N LYS A 324 -1.25 -9.54 24.24
CA LYS A 324 -1.30 -9.46 22.77
C LYS A 324 0.04 -9.03 22.13
N GLY A 325 1.12 -9.01 22.90
CA GLY A 325 2.47 -8.72 22.42
C GLY A 325 2.75 -7.24 22.12
N ASN A 326 1.90 -6.31 22.54
CA ASN A 326 2.05 -4.90 22.16
C ASN A 326 3.26 -4.23 22.86
N PRO A 327 4.18 -3.60 22.11
CA PRO A 327 5.40 -3.04 22.70
C PRO A 327 5.16 -1.77 23.51
N ILE A 328 4.13 -0.98 23.20
CA ILE A 328 3.72 0.20 23.99
C ILE A 328 3.19 -0.26 25.34
N GLY A 329 2.35 -1.29 25.35
CA GLY A 329 1.83 -1.90 26.57
C GLY A 329 2.93 -2.49 27.46
N GLN A 330 3.92 -3.16 26.85
CA GLN A 330 5.10 -3.67 27.54
C GLN A 330 5.92 -2.56 28.20
N ALA A 331 6.18 -1.46 27.50
CA ALA A 331 6.86 -0.30 28.08
C ALA A 331 6.05 0.36 29.20
N GLY A 332 4.73 0.53 29.02
CA GLY A 332 3.84 1.10 30.03
C GLY A 332 3.77 0.27 31.31
N LEU A 333 3.64 -1.06 31.20
CA LEU A 333 3.69 -1.95 32.36
C LEU A 333 5.09 -1.99 33.00
N GLY A 334 6.14 -1.90 32.18
CA GLY A 334 7.52 -1.77 32.64
C GLY A 334 7.73 -0.53 33.51
N LEU A 335 7.20 0.63 33.08
CA LEU A 335 7.23 1.87 33.85
C LEU A 335 6.45 1.75 35.16
N ALA A 336 5.29 1.09 35.14
CA ALA A 336 4.52 0.85 36.36
C ALA A 336 5.31 0.05 37.40
N TYR A 337 6.01 -1.02 36.98
CA TYR A 337 6.90 -1.78 37.87
C TYR A 337 8.17 -1.02 38.27
N TYR A 338 8.70 -0.15 37.40
CA TYR A 338 9.90 0.63 37.69
C TYR A 338 9.63 1.71 38.76
N HIS A 339 8.49 2.41 38.66
CA HIS A 339 8.12 3.46 39.62
C HIS A 339 7.28 2.97 40.80
N GLY A 340 6.73 1.76 40.74
CA GLY A 340 5.77 1.26 41.74
C GLY A 340 4.39 1.92 41.63
N ALA A 341 3.97 2.28 40.42
CA ALA A 341 2.70 2.96 40.16
C ALA A 341 1.56 1.94 40.06
N GLY A 342 0.80 1.74 41.15
CA GLY A 342 -0.32 0.79 41.21
C GLY A 342 0.08 -0.69 41.34
N VAL A 343 1.37 -1.00 41.23
CA VAL A 343 1.98 -2.30 41.53
C VAL A 343 3.18 -2.11 42.46
N GLU A 344 3.57 -3.18 43.15
CA GLU A 344 4.82 -3.18 43.91
C GLU A 344 6.03 -3.00 42.98
N LYS A 345 6.95 -2.11 43.38
CA LYS A 345 8.15 -1.79 42.61
C LYS A 345 9.01 -3.02 42.41
N ASN A 346 9.31 -3.37 41.16
CA ASN A 346 10.09 -4.56 40.83
C ASN A 346 10.94 -4.34 39.56
N TYR A 347 12.21 -4.01 39.77
CA TYR A 347 13.15 -3.75 38.67
C TYR A 347 13.40 -4.97 37.78
N ALA A 348 13.39 -6.20 38.32
CA ALA A 348 13.62 -7.39 37.51
C ALA A 348 12.47 -7.65 36.52
N LYS A 349 11.22 -7.39 36.95
CA LYS A 349 10.04 -7.45 36.07
C LYS A 349 10.04 -6.32 35.05
N ALA A 350 10.34 -5.09 35.49
CA ALA A 350 10.45 -3.94 34.60
C ALA A 350 11.49 -4.18 33.49
N PHE A 351 12.67 -4.69 33.87
CA PHE A 351 13.75 -5.01 32.94
C PHE A 351 13.30 -5.97 31.83
N LYS A 352 12.63 -7.08 32.19
CA LYS A 352 12.13 -8.05 31.22
C LYS A 352 11.09 -7.45 30.27
N LEU A 353 10.21 -6.59 30.78
CA LEU A 353 9.18 -5.94 29.96
C LEU A 353 9.79 -4.92 29.00
N PHE A 354 10.76 -4.12 29.45
CA PHE A 354 11.49 -3.21 28.57
C PHE A 354 12.32 -3.95 27.53
N GLN A 355 12.89 -5.11 27.88
CA GLN A 355 13.57 -5.99 26.93
C GLN A 355 12.65 -6.41 25.78
N LEU A 356 11.47 -6.95 26.11
CA LEU A 356 10.48 -7.34 25.09
C LEU A 356 10.04 -6.17 24.20
N SER A 357 9.91 -4.99 24.79
CA SER A 357 9.52 -3.77 24.07
C SER A 357 10.63 -3.29 23.13
N ALA A 358 11.88 -3.30 23.61
CA ALA A 358 13.05 -2.87 22.84
C ALA A 358 13.41 -3.84 21.70
N ASP A 359 13.19 -5.15 21.90
CA ASP A 359 13.39 -6.17 20.86
C ASP A 359 12.44 -5.96 19.67
N GLN A 360 11.27 -5.35 19.92
CA GLN A 360 10.33 -4.88 18.89
C GLN A 360 10.66 -3.48 18.36
N SER A 361 11.85 -2.96 18.67
CA SER A 361 12.34 -1.64 18.27
C SER A 361 11.49 -0.46 18.77
N TYR A 362 10.77 -0.63 19.87
CA TYR A 362 10.06 0.49 20.48
C TYR A 362 11.02 1.38 21.27
N VAL A 363 11.04 2.65 20.88
CA VAL A 363 12.03 3.66 21.30
C VAL A 363 12.06 3.83 22.82
N GLU A 364 10.90 3.88 23.45
CA GLU A 364 10.82 4.08 24.91
C GLU A 364 11.32 2.86 25.69
N GLY A 365 11.09 1.65 25.15
CA GLY A 365 11.65 0.43 25.70
C GLY A 365 13.18 0.42 25.63
N GLN A 366 13.74 0.84 24.48
CA GLN A 366 15.19 0.96 24.29
C GLN A 366 15.80 2.01 25.23
N LEU A 367 15.16 3.18 25.36
CA LEU A 367 15.61 4.25 26.25
C LEU A 367 15.64 3.76 27.71
N MET A 368 14.56 3.13 28.18
CA MET A 368 14.47 2.63 29.55
C MET A 368 15.45 1.49 29.83
N LEU A 369 15.72 0.60 28.87
CA LEU A 369 16.81 -0.37 29.00
C LEU A 369 18.17 0.31 29.15
N GLY A 370 18.44 1.34 28.34
CA GLY A 370 19.68 2.11 28.45
C GLY A 370 19.86 2.70 29.85
N VAL A 371 18.80 3.28 30.41
CA VAL A 371 18.78 3.80 31.79
C VAL A 371 19.03 2.69 32.81
N MET A 372 18.33 1.56 32.71
CA MET A 372 18.47 0.45 33.65
C MET A 372 19.87 -0.17 33.64
N TYR A 373 20.49 -0.32 32.46
CA TYR A 373 21.89 -0.77 32.35
C TYR A 373 22.89 0.26 32.90
N SER A 374 22.62 1.56 32.72
CA SER A 374 23.45 2.63 33.27
C SER A 374 23.41 2.67 34.80
N ASN A 375 22.24 2.39 35.39
CA ASN A 375 22.05 2.42 36.84
C ASN A 375 22.32 1.07 37.54
N GLY A 376 22.39 -0.03 36.78
CA GLY A 376 22.46 -1.38 37.36
C GLY A 376 21.14 -1.81 38.03
N GLU A 377 20.00 -1.35 37.52
CA GLU A 377 18.67 -1.68 38.04
C GLU A 377 18.09 -2.87 37.27
N GLY A 378 17.77 -3.97 37.96
CA GLY A 378 17.19 -5.17 37.34
C GLY A 378 18.18 -6.04 36.54
N ALA A 379 19.34 -5.49 36.18
CA ALA A 379 20.48 -6.18 35.60
C ALA A 379 21.79 -5.61 36.16
N LYS A 380 22.93 -6.29 35.92
CA LYS A 380 24.25 -5.74 36.28
C LYS A 380 24.51 -4.47 35.47
N GLN A 381 25.12 -3.48 36.11
CA GLN A 381 25.51 -2.24 35.46
C GLN A 381 26.48 -2.53 34.29
N ASP A 382 26.15 -2.03 33.11
CA ASP A 382 26.95 -2.19 31.90
C ASP A 382 26.80 -0.96 31.00
N PHE A 383 27.78 -0.06 31.07
CA PHE A 383 27.79 1.17 30.28
C PHE A 383 27.91 0.91 28.77
N LYS A 384 28.51 -0.20 28.33
CA LYS A 384 28.59 -0.51 26.90
C LYS A 384 27.22 -0.88 26.36
N LEU A 385 26.46 -1.70 27.10
CA LEU A 385 25.09 -2.04 26.74
C LEU A 385 24.16 -0.83 26.85
N ALA A 386 24.32 0.00 27.90
CA ALA A 386 23.56 1.25 28.03
C ALA A 386 23.75 2.15 26.79
N MET A 387 25.00 2.35 26.37
CA MET A 387 25.32 3.13 25.18
C MET A 387 24.71 2.55 23.92
N LYS A 388 24.79 1.23 23.72
CA LYS A 388 24.18 0.55 22.56
C LYS A 388 22.68 0.85 22.47
N TRP A 389 21.97 0.76 23.60
CA TRP A 389 20.53 1.00 23.64
C TRP A 389 20.17 2.48 23.49
N PHE A 390 20.94 3.40 24.07
CA PHE A 390 20.74 4.83 23.82
C PHE A 390 21.03 5.20 22.37
N GLN A 391 22.03 4.60 21.73
CA GLN A 391 22.32 4.80 20.31
C GLN A 391 21.15 4.33 19.45
N ALA A 392 20.59 3.14 19.73
CA ALA A 392 19.39 2.65 19.04
C ALA A 392 18.20 3.63 19.19
N ALA A 393 17.91 4.09 20.40
CA ALA A 393 16.82 5.05 20.64
C ALA A 393 17.07 6.42 19.97
N SER A 394 18.33 6.85 19.87
CA SER A 394 18.71 8.12 19.21
C SER A 394 18.53 8.08 17.69
N GLN A 395 18.76 6.91 17.07
CA GLN A 395 18.51 6.71 15.64
C GLN A 395 17.03 6.88 15.28
N SER A 396 16.12 6.62 16.23
CA SER A 396 14.69 6.89 16.09
C SER A 396 14.31 8.34 16.44
N GLY A 397 15.27 9.22 16.72
CA GLY A 397 15.05 10.65 16.97
C GLY A 397 14.72 11.04 18.42
N HIS A 398 14.85 10.13 19.39
CA HIS A 398 14.45 10.42 20.77
C HIS A 398 15.42 11.40 21.48
N VAL A 399 14.92 12.58 21.86
CA VAL A 399 15.75 13.67 22.44
C VAL A 399 16.45 13.26 23.74
N LEU A 400 15.76 12.55 24.65
CA LEU A 400 16.39 12.08 25.89
C LEU A 400 17.51 11.05 25.65
N ALA A 401 17.47 10.32 24.53
CA ALA A 401 18.53 9.37 24.19
C ALA A 401 19.80 10.13 23.80
N TYR A 402 19.67 11.18 22.99
CA TYR A 402 20.79 12.08 22.67
C TYR A 402 21.38 12.74 23.93
N TYR A 403 20.53 13.17 24.86
CA TYR A 403 20.98 13.74 26.12
C TYR A 403 21.81 12.74 26.95
N ASN A 404 21.31 11.51 27.10
CA ASN A 404 22.03 10.47 27.85
C ASN A 404 23.35 10.08 27.15
N LEU A 405 23.37 9.98 25.82
CA LEU A 405 24.61 9.76 25.06
C LEU A 405 25.62 10.91 25.28
N ALA A 406 25.16 12.16 25.20
CA ALA A 406 26.02 13.32 25.41
C ALA A 406 26.63 13.31 26.83
N GLN A 407 25.85 12.96 27.85
CA GLN A 407 26.37 12.78 29.21
C GLN A 407 27.42 11.67 29.30
N MET A 408 27.18 10.52 28.65
CA MET A 408 28.13 9.40 28.65
C MET A 408 29.45 9.79 27.98
N HIS A 409 29.40 10.51 26.85
CA HIS A 409 30.59 11.05 26.19
C HIS A 409 31.32 12.10 27.03
N ALA A 410 30.62 13.03 27.67
CA ALA A 410 31.23 14.06 28.51
C ALA A 410 31.93 13.47 29.75
N THR A 411 31.31 12.48 30.37
CA THR A 411 31.85 11.80 31.56
C THR A 411 32.93 10.76 31.22
N GLY A 412 32.99 10.29 29.97
CA GLY A 412 33.87 9.20 29.56
C GLY A 412 33.40 7.83 30.04
N THR A 413 32.09 7.67 30.29
CA THR A 413 31.50 6.41 30.74
C THR A 413 31.11 5.58 29.51
N GLY A 414 31.72 4.41 29.34
CA GLY A 414 31.44 3.50 28.21
C GLY A 414 32.19 3.79 26.90
N VAL A 415 32.92 4.91 26.80
CA VAL A 415 33.82 5.23 25.66
C VAL A 415 35.17 5.72 26.19
N LEU A 416 36.26 5.37 25.50
CA LEU A 416 37.56 6.00 25.71
C LEU A 416 37.46 7.49 25.36
N ARG A 417 37.91 8.37 26.26
CA ARG A 417 38.05 9.80 25.96
C ARG A 417 39.01 9.96 24.78
N SER A 418 38.51 10.55 23.68
CA SER A 418 39.33 11.03 22.56
C SER A 418 39.84 12.44 22.83
#